data_AF-A0A7Y2U8N0-F1
#
_entry.id   AF-A0A7Y2U8N0-F1
#
_cell.length_a   1.000
_cell.length_b   1.000
_cell.length_c   1.000
_cell.angle_alpha   90.00
_cell.angle_beta   90.00
_cell.angle_gamma   90.00
#
_symmetry.space_group_name_H-M   'P 1'
#
loop_
_entity.id
_entity.type
_entity.pdbx_description
1 polymer ?
#
loop_
_entity_poly.entity_id
_entity_poly.type
_entity_poly.pdbx_seq_one_letter_code
_entity_poly.pdbx_strand_id
1 'polypeptide(L)'
;PDAVQGQWFENDGVRSHEFYDNVLGSGGGTANSLAISGFATNVVMGGGGIVSFDVNATITNDLGTEIGPWADGANAHQEGLSTTQHYVGVMKDTKMTIEFALTDLTNQPVSWTAPYSQQLPEIIATNETDAAWYCYNSTGEPQNSGNYFVPAWDFGDIAINQSVNRTLSFIVNGVILPTDPRYNAIVNNHEILSNRTTSLKISNWVDTIAVDPGGPYDPQTLVHSNASVFHLIPEPSSLSLLGLAGISLLFRRRV
;
A
#
# COMPACT_ATOMS: atom_id res chain seq x y z
N PRO A 1 11.05 -4.72 -4.50
CA PRO A 1 11.60 -3.65 -5.35
C PRO A 1 11.62 -2.35 -4.60
N ASP A 2 12.64 -1.53 -4.82
CA ASP A 2 12.58 -0.15 -4.37
C ASP A 2 11.61 0.61 -5.29
N ALA A 3 10.54 1.18 -4.74
CA ALA A 3 9.90 2.32 -5.38
C ALA A 3 11.00 3.38 -5.54
N VAL A 4 11.30 3.83 -6.75
CA VAL A 4 12.56 4.53 -7.11
C VAL A 4 12.88 5.74 -6.22
N GLN A 5 11.88 6.33 -5.57
CA GLN A 5 12.03 7.42 -4.59
C GLN A 5 11.33 7.15 -3.24
N GLY A 6 10.84 5.93 -3.03
CA GLY A 6 10.03 5.51 -1.89
C GLY A 6 8.68 6.21 -1.79
N GLN A 7 7.88 5.77 -0.82
CA GLN A 7 6.60 6.38 -0.44
C GLN A 7 6.78 7.15 0.87
N TRP A 8 6.29 8.38 0.92
CA TRP A 8 6.37 9.25 2.10
C TRP A 8 5.15 9.08 2.99
N PHE A 9 5.40 8.98 4.28
CA PHE A 9 4.44 8.88 5.36
C PHE A 9 4.61 10.06 6.32
N GLU A 10 3.52 10.61 6.83
CA GLU A 10 3.53 11.85 7.62
C GLU A 10 4.35 11.68 8.90
N ASN A 11 4.18 10.55 9.59
CA ASN A 11 4.82 10.31 10.88
C ASN A 11 6.15 9.55 10.79
N ASP A 12 6.41 8.82 9.70
CA ASP A 12 7.51 7.84 9.62
C ASP A 12 8.46 8.03 8.42
N GLY A 13 8.32 9.10 7.64
CA GLY A 13 9.23 9.43 6.54
C GLY A 13 9.13 8.48 5.34
N VAL A 14 10.27 8.14 4.73
CA VAL A 14 10.30 7.38 3.46
C VAL A 14 10.38 5.87 3.68
N ARG A 15 9.51 5.13 3.00
CA ARG A 15 9.61 3.69 2.83
C ARG A 15 9.96 3.36 1.40
N SER A 16 11.11 2.73 1.16
CA SER A 16 11.56 2.43 -0.20
C SER A 16 10.95 1.15 -0.76
N HIS A 17 10.57 0.18 0.07
CA HIS A 17 10.16 -1.14 -0.40
C HIS A 17 8.64 -1.28 -0.46
N GLU A 18 8.16 -1.70 -1.62
CA GLU A 18 6.76 -2.03 -1.87
C GLU A 18 6.56 -3.54 -1.97
N PHE A 19 5.46 -4.01 -1.40
CA PHE A 19 5.02 -5.40 -1.40
C PHE A 19 3.75 -5.56 -2.21
N TYR A 20 3.72 -6.58 -3.07
CA TYR A 20 2.64 -6.81 -4.03
C TYR A 20 2.04 -8.20 -3.85
N ASP A 21 0.76 -8.34 -4.18
CA ASP A 21 0.02 -9.60 -4.13
C ASP A 21 -0.14 -10.19 -5.53
N ASN A 22 0.98 -10.39 -6.23
CA ASN A 22 0.95 -10.96 -7.56
C ASN A 22 0.39 -12.40 -7.54
N VAL A 23 -0.10 -12.85 -8.70
CA VAL A 23 -0.52 -14.24 -8.91
C VAL A 23 0.70 -15.16 -9.06
N LEU A 24 0.60 -16.38 -8.53
CA LEU A 24 1.64 -17.40 -8.66
C LEU A 24 2.00 -17.66 -10.13
N GLY A 25 3.29 -17.68 -10.45
CA GLY A 25 3.80 -17.80 -11.82
C GLY A 25 3.96 -16.45 -12.55
N SER A 26 3.49 -15.37 -11.93
CA SER A 26 3.66 -13.98 -12.37
C SER A 26 4.36 -13.16 -11.28
N GLY A 27 5.41 -13.71 -10.67
CA GLY A 27 6.14 -13.04 -9.59
C GLY A 27 5.44 -13.10 -8.22
N GLY A 28 4.28 -13.75 -8.13
CA GLY A 28 3.58 -14.00 -6.87
C GLY A 28 4.08 -15.22 -6.12
N GLY A 29 3.86 -15.23 -4.81
CA GLY A 29 4.07 -16.37 -3.93
C GLY A 29 2.84 -17.27 -3.80
N THR A 30 2.87 -18.15 -2.81
CA THR A 30 1.82 -19.15 -2.57
C THR A 30 0.47 -18.59 -2.10
N ALA A 31 0.45 -17.38 -1.52
CA ALA A 31 -0.79 -16.68 -1.19
C ALA A 31 -1.48 -16.10 -2.42
N ASN A 32 -0.79 -16.06 -3.57
CA ASN A 32 -1.33 -15.60 -4.84
C ASN A 32 -1.86 -14.15 -4.70
N SER A 33 -2.92 -13.80 -5.40
CA SER A 33 -3.67 -12.54 -5.27
C SER A 33 -4.30 -12.28 -3.89
N LEU A 34 -4.08 -13.16 -2.91
CA LEU A 34 -4.56 -12.99 -1.53
C LEU A 34 -3.42 -12.69 -0.54
N ALA A 35 -2.20 -12.44 -1.03
CA ALA A 35 -1.11 -11.99 -0.16
C ALA A 35 -1.43 -10.65 0.50
N ILE A 36 -2.20 -9.80 -0.19
CA ILE A 36 -2.93 -8.68 0.36
C ILE A 36 -4.40 -9.02 0.13
N SER A 37 -5.22 -8.91 1.15
CA SER A 37 -6.66 -9.16 1.01
C SER A 37 -7.46 -8.29 1.96
N GLY A 38 -8.67 -7.94 1.58
CA GLY A 38 -9.62 -7.23 2.41
C GLY A 38 -11.04 -7.55 1.99
N PHE A 39 -11.86 -7.87 2.99
CA PHE A 39 -13.26 -8.15 2.81
C PHE A 39 -14.07 -7.13 3.60
N ALA A 40 -15.06 -6.53 2.95
CA ALA A 40 -15.96 -5.62 3.62
C ALA A 40 -16.80 -6.37 4.68
N THR A 41 -16.90 -5.77 5.86
CA THR A 41 -17.60 -6.29 7.04
C THR A 41 -18.33 -5.14 7.74
N ASN A 42 -19.20 -5.46 8.70
CA ASN A 42 -19.93 -4.47 9.49
C ASN A 42 -20.60 -3.36 8.64
N VAL A 43 -21.14 -3.74 7.47
CA VAL A 43 -21.76 -2.80 6.53
C VAL A 43 -23.02 -2.23 7.14
N VAL A 44 -23.06 -0.91 7.33
CA VAL A 44 -24.21 -0.18 7.89
C VAL A 44 -24.99 0.47 6.77
N MET A 45 -26.30 0.24 6.79
CA MET A 45 -27.24 0.78 5.81
C MET A 45 -27.98 2.00 6.36
N GLY A 46 -28.12 3.03 5.54
CA GLY A 46 -28.84 4.27 5.86
C GLY A 46 -29.22 5.02 4.59
N GLY A 47 -30.33 5.75 4.61
CA GLY A 47 -30.75 6.57 3.45
C GLY A 47 -30.94 5.79 2.13
N GLY A 48 -31.15 4.47 2.19
CA GLY A 48 -31.34 3.61 1.01
C GLY A 48 -30.05 2.98 0.45
N GLY A 49 -28.89 3.13 1.11
CA GLY A 49 -27.64 2.52 0.69
C GLY A 49 -26.63 2.40 1.84
N ILE A 50 -25.34 2.25 1.52
CA ILE A 50 -24.27 2.09 2.51
C ILE A 50 -23.86 3.46 3.04
N VAL A 51 -23.75 3.58 4.37
CA VAL A 51 -23.30 4.81 5.06
C VAL A 51 -22.00 4.63 5.84
N SER A 52 -21.64 3.38 6.18
CA SER A 52 -20.34 3.03 6.75
C SER A 52 -20.09 1.55 6.56
N PHE A 53 -18.82 1.15 6.62
CA PHE A 53 -18.40 -0.25 6.58
C PHE A 53 -16.99 -0.36 7.16
N ASP A 54 -16.62 -1.57 7.54
CA ASP A 54 -15.25 -1.92 7.88
C ASP A 54 -14.65 -2.78 6.77
N VAL A 55 -13.33 -2.77 6.63
CA VAL A 55 -12.59 -3.74 5.83
C VAL A 55 -11.72 -4.56 6.78
N ASN A 56 -11.89 -5.88 6.71
CA ASN A 56 -11.02 -6.79 7.42
C ASN A 56 -9.79 -7.10 6.55
N ALA A 57 -8.74 -6.28 6.67
CA ALA A 57 -7.55 -6.34 5.84
C ALA A 57 -6.50 -7.30 6.41
N THR A 58 -5.90 -8.11 5.57
CA THR A 58 -4.86 -9.09 5.91
C THR A 58 -3.68 -8.94 4.96
N ILE A 59 -2.48 -8.87 5.51
CA ILE A 59 -1.22 -8.96 4.77
C ILE A 59 -0.54 -10.27 5.14
N THR A 60 -0.19 -11.08 4.16
CA THR A 60 0.56 -12.33 4.29
C THR A 60 1.92 -12.14 3.61
N ASN A 61 2.99 -12.19 4.39
CA ASN A 61 4.34 -12.17 3.84
C ASN A 61 4.69 -13.56 3.28
N ASP A 62 4.46 -13.77 1.98
CA ASP A 62 4.77 -15.02 1.28
C ASP A 62 5.99 -14.93 0.35
N LEU A 63 6.86 -13.92 0.59
CA LEU A 63 8.10 -13.64 -0.16
C LEU A 63 9.09 -14.82 -0.23
N GLY A 64 8.86 -15.90 0.53
CA GLY A 64 9.71 -17.10 0.53
C GLY A 64 9.46 -18.09 -0.62
N THR A 65 8.40 -17.91 -1.41
CA THR A 65 7.92 -18.93 -2.37
C THR A 65 7.58 -18.39 -3.77
N GLU A 66 8.05 -17.19 -4.11
CA GLU A 66 7.73 -16.55 -5.38
C GLU A 66 8.19 -17.34 -6.63
N ILE A 67 7.33 -17.37 -7.65
CA ILE A 67 7.63 -18.02 -8.94
C ILE A 67 7.27 -17.08 -10.09
N GLY A 68 8.20 -16.93 -11.04
CA GLY A 68 7.99 -16.23 -12.31
C GLY A 68 8.47 -14.79 -12.30
N PRO A 69 8.45 -14.12 -13.47
CA PRO A 69 8.88 -12.74 -13.60
C PRO A 69 7.81 -11.78 -13.07
N TRP A 70 8.27 -10.68 -12.49
CA TRP A 70 7.45 -9.52 -12.14
C TRP A 70 7.24 -8.66 -13.39
N ALA A 71 6.09 -8.01 -13.52
CA ALA A 71 5.88 -7.01 -14.55
C ALA A 71 6.51 -5.68 -14.13
N ASP A 72 6.93 -4.88 -15.11
CA ASP A 72 7.23 -3.47 -14.87
C ASP A 72 5.91 -2.71 -14.61
N GLY A 73 5.98 -1.71 -13.75
CA GLY A 73 4.82 -0.95 -13.30
C GLY A 73 4.97 0.54 -13.52
N ALA A 74 3.85 1.26 -13.36
CA ALA A 74 3.87 2.71 -13.35
C ALA A 74 2.79 3.25 -12.41
N ASN A 75 2.91 4.52 -12.03
CA ASN A 75 1.83 5.25 -11.37
C ASN A 75 1.14 6.22 -12.35
N ALA A 76 0.02 6.81 -11.92
CA ALA A 76 -0.70 7.81 -12.72
C ALA A 76 0.14 9.04 -13.10
N HIS A 77 1.30 9.25 -12.44
CA HIS A 77 2.25 10.32 -12.71
C HIS A 77 3.42 9.90 -13.62
N GLN A 78 3.35 8.72 -14.25
CA GLN A 78 4.34 8.20 -15.20
C GLN A 78 5.72 7.93 -14.58
N GLU A 79 5.81 7.80 -13.26
CA GLU A 79 6.99 7.16 -12.66
C GLU A 79 6.95 5.68 -13.04
N GLY A 80 8.04 5.20 -13.62
CA GLY A 80 8.19 3.79 -13.98
C GLY A 80 8.95 3.01 -12.93
N LEU A 81 8.49 1.81 -12.65
CA LEU A 81 9.21 0.80 -11.90
C LEU A 81 9.76 -0.23 -12.87
N SER A 82 11.07 -0.49 -12.80
CA SER A 82 11.66 -1.66 -13.43
C SER A 82 11.93 -2.73 -12.38
N THR A 83 11.22 -3.86 -12.45
CA THR A 83 11.25 -4.91 -11.42
C THR A 83 12.40 -5.89 -11.66
N THR A 84 13.63 -5.43 -11.42
CA THR A 84 14.84 -6.27 -11.58
C THR A 84 15.22 -7.06 -10.33
N GLN A 85 14.73 -6.65 -9.14
CA GLN A 85 15.02 -7.27 -7.85
C GLN A 85 13.80 -7.20 -6.92
N HIS A 86 13.52 -8.30 -6.23
CA HIS A 86 12.53 -8.36 -5.15
C HIS A 86 13.24 -8.58 -3.82
N TYR A 87 12.68 -7.99 -2.77
CA TYR A 87 13.17 -8.21 -1.42
C TYR A 87 12.57 -9.51 -0.89
N VAL A 88 13.39 -10.36 -0.29
CA VAL A 88 12.95 -11.55 0.44
C VAL A 88 13.39 -11.42 1.89
N GLY A 89 12.43 -11.42 2.80
CA GLY A 89 12.73 -11.33 4.22
C GLY A 89 11.55 -10.87 5.07
N VAL A 90 11.85 -10.43 6.29
CA VAL A 90 10.86 -9.87 7.20
C VAL A 90 10.47 -8.49 6.71
N MET A 91 9.18 -8.24 6.52
CA MET A 91 8.66 -6.90 6.26
C MET A 91 8.64 -6.14 7.58
N LYS A 92 9.50 -5.14 7.71
CA LYS A 92 9.62 -4.35 8.95
C LYS A 92 8.69 -3.16 8.91
N ASP A 93 8.01 -2.91 10.04
CA ASP A 93 7.19 -1.71 10.22
C ASP A 93 6.24 -1.51 9.02
N THR A 94 5.50 -2.57 8.70
CA THR A 94 4.69 -2.65 7.48
C THR A 94 3.51 -1.70 7.58
N LYS A 95 3.30 -0.90 6.52
CA LYS A 95 2.15 -0.02 6.38
C LYS A 95 1.33 -0.36 5.16
N MET A 96 0.01 -0.24 5.30
CA MET A 96 -0.94 -0.34 4.20
C MET A 96 -1.62 1.01 3.99
N THR A 97 -1.68 1.45 2.75
CA THR A 97 -2.46 2.62 2.30
C THR A 97 -3.72 2.15 1.60
N ILE A 98 -4.81 2.92 1.73
CA ILE A 98 -6.08 2.66 1.03
C ILE A 98 -6.38 3.82 0.09
N GLU A 99 -6.34 3.56 -1.21
CA GLU A 99 -6.33 4.58 -2.26
C GLU A 99 -7.72 5.09 -2.61
N PHE A 100 -8.79 4.37 -2.23
CA PHE A 100 -10.19 4.75 -2.46
C PHE A 100 -10.79 5.65 -1.36
N ALA A 101 -10.03 5.91 -0.29
CA ALA A 101 -10.49 6.65 0.87
C ALA A 101 -9.64 7.90 1.13
N LEU A 102 -10.21 8.83 1.88
CA LEU A 102 -9.56 10.05 2.35
C LEU A 102 -9.31 9.96 3.86
N THR A 103 -8.27 10.65 4.33
CA THR A 103 -8.07 10.90 5.77
C THR A 103 -9.18 11.80 6.32
N ASP A 104 -9.46 12.92 5.66
CA ASP A 104 -10.62 13.77 5.95
C ASP A 104 -11.04 14.63 4.73
N LEU A 105 -12.17 15.33 4.84
CA LEU A 105 -12.71 16.18 3.75
C LEU A 105 -12.00 17.53 3.58
N THR A 106 -11.24 17.97 4.58
CA THR A 106 -10.44 19.20 4.54
C THR A 106 -9.08 18.96 3.89
N ASN A 107 -8.62 17.72 3.91
CA ASN A 107 -7.38 17.26 3.34
C ASN A 107 -7.69 16.67 1.94
N GLN A 108 -7.99 17.57 1.01
CA GLN A 108 -8.14 17.29 -0.41
C GLN A 108 -7.34 18.35 -1.21
N PRO A 109 -6.80 18.04 -2.40
CA PRO A 109 -6.28 19.01 -3.32
C PRO A 109 -7.37 19.98 -3.75
N VAL A 110 -6.89 21.19 -4.02
CA VAL A 110 -7.70 22.36 -4.33
C VAL A 110 -8.47 22.21 -5.65
N SER A 111 -8.02 21.30 -6.53
CA SER A 111 -8.60 21.07 -7.85
C SER A 111 -8.49 19.60 -8.26
N TRP A 112 -9.58 19.02 -8.75
CA TRP A 112 -9.67 17.66 -9.27
C TRP A 112 -9.33 17.61 -10.76
N THR A 113 -8.07 17.91 -11.07
CA THR A 113 -7.52 17.85 -12.43
C THR A 113 -6.62 16.65 -12.58
N ALA A 114 -6.74 15.90 -13.68
CA ALA A 114 -5.93 14.72 -13.95
C ALA A 114 -4.45 14.91 -13.56
N PRO A 115 -3.83 13.93 -12.88
CA PRO A 115 -4.33 12.56 -12.65
C PRO A 115 -5.34 12.41 -11.51
N TYR A 116 -5.64 13.48 -10.78
CA TYR A 116 -6.61 13.48 -9.71
C TYR A 116 -8.05 13.25 -10.22
N SER A 117 -8.79 12.30 -9.64
CA SER A 117 -10.20 12.05 -9.97
C SER A 117 -11.09 12.06 -8.71
N GLN A 118 -12.23 12.74 -8.78
CA GLN A 118 -13.19 12.74 -7.67
C GLN A 118 -14.23 11.64 -7.87
N GLN A 119 -14.44 10.82 -6.84
CA GLN A 119 -15.55 9.88 -6.78
C GLN A 119 -16.49 10.23 -5.63
N LEU A 120 -17.76 10.47 -5.96
CA LEU A 120 -18.82 10.77 -5.00
C LEU A 120 -19.76 9.57 -4.82
N PRO A 121 -20.34 9.37 -3.61
CA PRO A 121 -19.92 9.99 -2.36
C PRO A 121 -18.49 9.59 -1.95
N GLU A 122 -17.81 10.46 -1.21
CA GLU A 122 -16.48 10.15 -0.67
C GLU A 122 -16.55 9.10 0.44
N ILE A 123 -15.47 8.34 0.57
CA ILE A 123 -15.24 7.39 1.65
C ILE A 123 -14.13 7.97 2.53
N ILE A 124 -14.37 8.05 3.83
CA ILE A 124 -13.47 8.68 4.80
C ILE A 124 -13.05 7.63 5.81
N ALA A 125 -11.75 7.47 6.01
CA ALA A 125 -11.20 6.63 7.06
C ALA A 125 -11.47 7.24 8.45
N THR A 126 -11.63 6.40 9.46
CA THR A 126 -11.99 6.86 10.82
C THR A 126 -11.11 6.30 11.93
N ASN A 127 -10.15 5.46 11.57
CA ASN A 127 -9.26 4.77 12.51
C ASN A 127 -7.85 4.53 11.94
N GLU A 128 -7.48 5.27 10.89
CA GLU A 128 -6.13 5.30 10.37
C GLU A 128 -5.14 5.78 11.43
N THR A 129 -3.92 5.26 11.35
CA THR A 129 -2.85 5.58 12.31
C THR A 129 -1.86 6.58 11.76
N ASP A 130 -1.89 6.81 10.45
CA ASP A 130 -0.98 7.67 9.72
C ASP A 130 -1.61 8.08 8.39
N ALA A 131 -0.93 8.97 7.67
CA ALA A 131 -1.30 9.40 6.34
C ALA A 131 -0.09 9.30 5.40
N ALA A 132 -0.36 8.94 4.15
CA ALA A 132 0.65 8.80 3.11
C ALA A 132 0.48 9.89 2.06
N TRP A 133 1.63 10.39 1.59
CA TRP A 133 1.67 11.46 0.61
C TRP A 133 1.21 10.95 -0.75
N TYR A 134 0.13 11.52 -1.27
CA TYR A 134 -0.27 11.19 -2.62
C TYR A 134 0.72 11.82 -3.63
N CYS A 135 1.41 10.96 -4.37
CA CYS A 135 2.28 11.30 -5.50
C CYS A 135 3.41 12.29 -5.20
N TYR A 136 4.46 11.74 -4.62
CA TYR A 136 5.74 12.42 -4.51
C TYR A 136 6.71 11.98 -5.61
N ASN A 137 7.14 12.93 -6.45
CA ASN A 137 8.05 12.69 -7.58
C ASN A 137 9.38 13.47 -7.50
N SER A 138 9.62 14.25 -6.45
CA SER A 138 10.90 14.93 -6.22
C SER A 138 11.80 14.15 -5.25
N THR A 139 13.04 14.60 -5.06
CA THR A 139 14.07 13.87 -4.27
C THR A 139 14.31 14.43 -2.86
N GLY A 140 13.51 15.40 -2.40
CA GLY A 140 13.61 16.04 -1.07
C GLY A 140 12.41 15.75 -0.15
N GLU A 141 12.19 16.57 0.88
CA GLU A 141 10.90 16.60 1.60
C GLU A 141 9.78 17.15 0.69
N PRO A 142 8.53 16.69 0.83
CA PRO A 142 7.43 17.17 0.00
C PRO A 142 7.20 18.69 0.13
N GLN A 143 7.28 19.40 -1.00
CA GLN A 143 6.98 20.84 -1.06
C GLN A 143 5.80 21.09 -2.02
N ASN A 144 4.60 21.23 -1.44
CA ASN A 144 3.43 21.89 -2.03
C ASN A 144 2.85 21.36 -3.37
N SER A 145 3.15 20.14 -3.79
CA SER A 145 2.59 19.52 -5.02
C SER A 145 1.64 18.33 -4.78
N GLY A 146 1.38 18.00 -3.51
CA GLY A 146 0.40 17.04 -2.98
C GLY A 146 0.20 17.32 -1.48
N ASN A 147 -0.64 16.57 -0.77
CA ASN A 147 -0.54 16.44 0.69
C ASN A 147 -0.73 14.96 1.08
N TYR A 148 -0.61 14.69 2.38
CA TYR A 148 -0.90 13.41 3.03
C TYR A 148 -2.40 13.10 3.05
N PHE A 149 -2.98 12.84 1.89
CA PHE A 149 -4.43 12.64 1.74
C PHE A 149 -4.87 11.18 1.92
N VAL A 150 -3.95 10.24 1.82
CA VAL A 150 -4.26 8.81 1.71
C VAL A 150 -4.09 8.15 3.07
N PRO A 151 -5.15 7.56 3.65
CA PRO A 151 -5.08 7.00 4.98
C PRO A 151 -4.18 5.76 4.99
N ALA A 152 -3.44 5.60 6.09
CA ALA A 152 -2.50 4.51 6.28
C ALA A 152 -2.63 3.84 7.65
N TRP A 153 -2.42 2.53 7.68
CA TRP A 153 -2.47 1.70 8.89
C TRP A 153 -1.17 0.96 9.11
N ASP A 154 -0.77 0.89 10.37
CA ASP A 154 0.38 0.13 10.84
C ASP A 154 0.03 -1.35 11.13
N PHE A 155 0.71 -2.24 10.41
CA PHE A 155 0.66 -3.70 10.56
C PHE A 155 1.89 -4.25 11.30
N GLY A 156 2.88 -3.41 11.60
CA GLY A 156 4.09 -3.77 12.31
C GLY A 156 4.97 -4.74 11.51
N ASP A 157 5.78 -5.50 12.23
CA ASP A 157 6.67 -6.48 11.62
C ASP A 157 5.92 -7.75 11.18
N ILE A 158 6.10 -8.16 9.93
CA ILE A 158 5.53 -9.40 9.39
C ILE A 158 6.66 -10.33 8.97
N ALA A 159 6.88 -11.39 9.75
CA ALA A 159 7.85 -12.42 9.43
C ALA A 159 7.40 -13.24 8.20
N ILE A 160 8.36 -13.87 7.53
CA ILE A 160 8.08 -14.73 6.36
C ILE A 160 7.11 -15.85 6.77
N ASN A 161 6.12 -16.10 5.92
CA ASN A 161 5.01 -17.03 6.10
C ASN A 161 4.09 -16.70 7.29
N GLN A 162 4.06 -15.45 7.75
CA GLN A 162 3.10 -14.97 8.74
C GLN A 162 2.14 -13.98 8.10
N SER A 163 0.97 -13.84 8.75
CA SER A 163 -0.04 -12.88 8.36
C SER A 163 -0.39 -11.98 9.54
N VAL A 164 -0.69 -10.72 9.24
CA VAL A 164 -1.25 -9.76 10.20
C VAL A 164 -2.57 -9.25 9.66
N ASN A 165 -3.53 -9.09 10.55
CA ASN A 165 -4.88 -8.66 10.25
C ASN A 165 -5.22 -7.37 11.01
N ARG A 166 -5.91 -6.43 10.34
CA ARG A 166 -6.41 -5.18 10.90
C ARG A 166 -7.82 -4.88 10.39
N THR A 167 -8.64 -4.31 11.25
CA THR A 167 -9.92 -3.71 10.88
C THR A 167 -9.70 -2.25 10.49
N LEU A 168 -10.03 -1.91 9.25
CA LEU A 168 -9.98 -0.54 8.72
C LEU A 168 -11.42 -0.01 8.67
N SER A 169 -11.71 1.12 9.29
CA SER A 169 -13.08 1.61 9.47
C SER A 169 -13.35 2.85 8.64
N PHE A 170 -14.49 2.84 7.92
CA PHE A 170 -14.85 3.90 6.99
C PHE A 170 -16.27 4.42 7.20
N ILE A 171 -16.44 5.72 6.99
CA ILE A 171 -17.75 6.38 6.84
C ILE A 171 -17.90 6.92 5.42
N VAL A 172 -19.14 7.00 4.96
CA VAL A 172 -19.49 7.55 3.64
C VAL A 172 -20.03 8.96 3.82
N ASN A 173 -19.46 9.93 3.11
CA ASN A 173 -19.99 11.29 3.04
C ASN A 173 -21.21 11.36 2.12
N GLY A 174 -22.33 10.82 2.60
CA GLY A 174 -23.54 10.61 1.80
C GLY A 174 -24.00 9.16 1.89
N VAL A 175 -24.30 8.56 0.75
CA VAL A 175 -24.81 7.18 0.67
C VAL A 175 -24.33 6.53 -0.62
N ILE A 176 -23.66 5.38 -0.53
CA ILE A 176 -23.38 4.55 -1.72
C ILE A 176 -24.67 3.78 -2.03
N LEU A 177 -25.35 4.18 -3.10
CA LEU A 177 -26.62 3.58 -3.53
C LEU A 177 -26.40 2.25 -4.27
N PRO A 178 -27.39 1.35 -4.36
CA PRO A 178 -27.29 0.10 -5.11
C PRO A 178 -26.91 0.22 -6.60
N THR A 179 -27.09 1.40 -7.19
CA THR A 179 -26.68 1.70 -8.57
C THR A 179 -25.21 2.07 -8.70
N ASP A 180 -24.53 2.36 -7.59
CA ASP A 180 -23.10 2.63 -7.56
C ASP A 180 -22.32 1.31 -7.69
N PRO A 181 -21.32 1.21 -8.61
CA PRO A 181 -20.52 0.01 -8.78
C PRO A 181 -19.86 -0.51 -7.49
N ARG A 182 -19.49 0.39 -6.57
CA ARG A 182 -18.86 0.04 -5.29
C ARG A 182 -19.80 -0.73 -4.36
N TYR A 183 -21.11 -0.53 -4.51
CA TYR A 183 -22.10 -1.17 -3.64
C TYR A 183 -21.99 -2.69 -3.67
N ASN A 184 -21.86 -3.27 -4.87
CA ASN A 184 -21.77 -4.72 -5.05
C ASN A 184 -20.46 -5.27 -4.45
N ALA A 185 -19.34 -4.55 -4.63
CA ALA A 185 -18.06 -4.93 -4.05
C ALA A 185 -18.13 -4.99 -2.51
N ILE A 186 -18.80 -4.01 -1.88
CA ILE A 186 -18.89 -3.90 -0.41
C ILE A 186 -19.90 -4.90 0.19
N VAL A 187 -21.08 -5.10 -0.41
CA VAL A 187 -22.15 -5.87 0.26
C VAL A 187 -21.96 -7.38 0.15
N ASN A 188 -21.31 -7.88 -0.90
CA ASN A 188 -21.33 -9.30 -1.24
C ASN A 188 -20.10 -10.09 -0.78
N ASN A 189 -19.38 -9.61 0.25
CA ASN A 189 -18.20 -10.28 0.81
C ASN A 189 -17.19 -10.67 -0.27
N HIS A 190 -16.95 -9.75 -1.20
CA HIS A 190 -15.92 -9.89 -2.21
C HIS A 190 -14.56 -9.49 -1.62
N GLU A 191 -13.50 -10.03 -2.21
CA GLU A 191 -12.17 -9.44 -2.09
C GLU A 191 -12.26 -8.07 -2.79
N ILE A 192 -11.83 -7.01 -2.09
CA ILE A 192 -11.81 -5.65 -2.63
C ILE A 192 -10.45 -4.95 -2.59
N LEU A 193 -9.37 -5.56 -2.09
CA LEU A 193 -8.03 -4.97 -2.07
C LEU A 193 -7.14 -5.61 -3.15
N SER A 194 -6.58 -4.79 -4.03
CA SER A 194 -5.63 -5.23 -5.06
C SER A 194 -4.37 -4.38 -5.02
N ASN A 195 -3.19 -5.03 -5.07
CA ASN A 195 -1.89 -4.36 -5.25
C ASN A 195 -0.92 -5.13 -6.17
N ARG A 196 -1.12 -5.03 -7.49
CA ARG A 196 -0.27 -5.72 -8.47
C ARG A 196 1.01 -4.96 -8.79
N THR A 197 2.09 -5.66 -9.15
CA THR A 197 3.38 -5.04 -9.54
C THR A 197 3.33 -4.08 -10.71
N THR A 198 2.25 -4.11 -11.51
CA THR A 198 2.01 -3.11 -12.56
C THR A 198 1.66 -1.73 -11.99
N SER A 199 1.28 -1.66 -10.72
CA SER A 199 1.09 -0.43 -9.96
C SER A 199 2.37 -0.08 -9.20
N LEU A 200 2.62 1.22 -9.04
CA LEU A 200 3.78 1.72 -8.32
C LEU A 200 3.33 2.76 -7.31
N LYS A 201 3.83 2.66 -6.07
CA LYS A 201 3.46 3.55 -4.97
C LYS A 201 1.93 3.58 -4.83
N ILE A 202 1.42 4.68 -4.27
CA ILE A 202 0.00 5.01 -4.42
C ILE A 202 -0.24 5.32 -5.89
N SER A 203 -0.87 4.38 -6.58
CA SER A 203 -0.94 4.32 -8.03
C SER A 203 -2.00 5.25 -8.61
N ASN A 204 -3.08 5.50 -7.85
CA ASN A 204 -4.21 6.32 -8.22
C ASN A 204 -4.77 7.12 -7.04
N TRP A 205 -5.49 8.21 -7.30
CA TRP A 205 -6.13 8.99 -6.24
C TRP A 205 -7.63 8.79 -6.24
N VAL A 206 -8.16 8.34 -5.10
CA VAL A 206 -9.59 8.01 -4.93
C VAL A 206 -10.00 6.99 -5.99
N ASP A 207 -9.30 5.86 -5.97
CA ASP A 207 -9.64 4.75 -6.86
C ASP A 207 -11.03 4.21 -6.53
N THR A 208 -11.62 3.50 -7.49
CA THR A 208 -12.91 2.86 -7.28
C THR A 208 -12.73 1.53 -6.56
N ILE A 209 -13.45 1.34 -5.45
CA ILE A 209 -13.63 0.00 -4.89
C ILE A 209 -14.30 -0.89 -5.94
N ALA A 210 -13.59 -1.91 -6.37
CA ALA A 210 -14.05 -2.94 -7.28
C ALA A 210 -13.74 -4.31 -6.68
N VAL A 211 -14.36 -5.35 -7.25
CA VAL A 211 -14.02 -6.73 -6.91
C VAL A 211 -12.64 -7.02 -7.51
N ASP A 212 -11.71 -7.52 -6.70
CA ASP A 212 -10.46 -8.04 -7.24
C ASP A 212 -10.75 -9.34 -8.02
N PRO A 213 -10.49 -9.39 -9.34
CA PRO A 213 -10.68 -10.61 -10.12
C PRO A 213 -9.65 -11.71 -9.81
N GLY A 214 -8.61 -11.41 -9.03
CA GLY A 214 -7.53 -12.35 -8.71
C GLY A 214 -6.62 -12.64 -9.91
N GLY A 215 -6.59 -11.75 -10.91
CA GLY A 215 -5.75 -11.86 -12.09
C GLY A 215 -4.33 -11.28 -11.87
N PRO A 216 -3.34 -11.70 -12.68
CA PRO A 216 -1.94 -11.29 -12.50
C PRO A 216 -1.72 -9.81 -12.81
N TYR A 217 -2.09 -9.38 -14.01
CA TYR A 217 -1.87 -8.05 -14.56
C TYR A 217 -3.09 -7.70 -15.40
N ASP A 218 -3.66 -6.51 -15.24
CA ASP A 218 -4.65 -6.02 -16.20
C ASP A 218 -3.91 -5.26 -17.32
N PRO A 219 -3.79 -5.84 -18.54
CA PRO A 219 -3.10 -5.18 -19.65
C PRO A 219 -3.88 -3.97 -20.20
N GLN A 220 -5.16 -3.79 -19.83
CA GLN A 220 -5.97 -2.65 -20.27
C GLN A 220 -5.84 -1.46 -19.32
N THR A 221 -5.34 -1.67 -18.11
CA THR A 221 -5.38 -0.68 -17.02
C THR A 221 -4.16 -0.82 -16.10
N LEU A 222 -3.09 -0.08 -16.39
CA LEU A 222 -1.87 -0.06 -15.56
C LEU A 222 -2.08 0.62 -14.18
N VAL A 223 -3.31 0.82 -13.70
CA VAL A 223 -3.64 1.84 -12.68
C VAL A 223 -4.77 1.45 -11.69
N HIS A 224 -4.93 0.17 -11.35
CA HIS A 224 -6.05 -0.30 -10.50
C HIS A 224 -5.62 -0.99 -9.19
N SER A 225 -4.50 -0.55 -8.60
CA SER A 225 -4.30 -0.86 -7.20
C SER A 225 -5.09 0.13 -6.37
N ASN A 226 -5.90 -0.41 -5.47
CA ASN A 226 -6.73 0.39 -4.57
C ASN A 226 -6.26 0.28 -3.11
N ALA A 227 -5.18 -0.49 -2.91
CA ALA A 227 -4.36 -0.52 -1.72
C ALA A 227 -2.90 -0.64 -2.15
N SER A 228 -1.99 -0.18 -1.31
CA SER A 228 -0.55 -0.43 -1.50
C SER A 228 0.13 -0.70 -0.16
N VAL A 229 1.13 -1.57 -0.17
CA VAL A 229 1.81 -2.04 1.04
C VAL A 229 3.28 -1.69 0.98
N PHE A 230 3.77 -1.00 2.01
CA PHE A 230 5.14 -0.54 2.11
C PHE A 230 5.78 -1.07 3.38
N HIS A 231 7.09 -1.32 3.34
CA HIS A 231 7.81 -1.76 4.50
C HIS A 231 9.26 -1.24 4.49
N LEU A 232 9.92 -1.35 5.64
CA LEU A 232 11.36 -1.25 5.76
C LEU A 232 11.98 -2.65 5.63
N ILE A 233 13.27 -2.68 5.39
CA ILE A 233 14.08 -3.89 5.45
C ILE A 233 14.97 -3.83 6.70
N PRO A 234 15.38 -4.97 7.27
CA PRO A 234 16.38 -4.98 8.32
C PRO A 234 17.64 -4.23 7.85
N GLU A 235 18.07 -3.24 8.63
CA GLU A 235 19.33 -2.54 8.37
C GLU A 235 20.46 -3.56 8.19
N PRO A 236 21.25 -3.49 7.11
CA PRO A 236 22.42 -4.34 6.98
C PRO A 236 23.31 -4.07 8.20
N SER A 237 23.68 -5.14 8.92
CA SER A 237 24.40 -5.11 10.19
C SER A 237 25.87 -4.62 10.10
N SER A 238 26.17 -3.74 9.14
CA SER A 238 27.49 -3.17 8.86
C SER A 238 28.03 -2.25 9.97
N LEU A 239 27.25 -1.94 11.00
CA LEU A 239 27.76 -1.26 12.22
C LEU A 239 28.44 -2.17 13.25
N SER A 240 28.46 -3.49 13.06
CA SER A 240 29.24 -4.39 13.92
C SER A 240 30.72 -4.54 13.49
N LEU A 241 31.12 -4.02 12.31
CA LEU A 241 32.51 -4.10 11.83
C LEU A 241 33.45 -3.02 12.44
N LEU A 242 32.91 -1.96 13.04
CA LEU A 242 33.71 -0.97 13.78
C LEU A 242 34.13 -1.46 15.18
N GLY A 243 33.51 -2.53 15.70
CA GLY A 243 33.85 -3.13 16.99
C GLY A 243 35.12 -4.00 16.98
N LEU A 244 35.56 -4.47 15.81
CA LEU A 244 36.77 -5.31 15.68
C LEU A 244 38.03 -4.53 15.28
N ALA A 245 37.88 -3.31 14.74
CA ALA A 245 39.03 -2.41 14.50
C ALA A 245 39.55 -1.74 15.79
N GLY A 246 38.74 -1.71 16.86
CA GLY A 246 39.13 -1.15 18.16
C GLY A 246 40.01 -2.06 19.04
N ILE A 247 39.98 -3.39 18.82
CA ILE A 247 40.73 -4.34 19.65
C ILE A 247 42.14 -4.61 19.10
N SER A 248 42.37 -4.43 17.80
CA SER A 248 43.70 -4.58 17.18
C SER A 248 44.62 -3.36 17.36
N LEU A 249 44.12 -2.23 17.87
CA LEU A 249 44.91 -1.04 18.20
C LEU A 249 45.36 -0.96 19.68
N LEU A 250 44.87 -1.83 20.56
CA LEU A 250 45.24 -1.84 21.98
C LEU A 250 46.48 -2.69 22.34
N PHE A 251 47.09 -3.40 21.38
CA PHE A 251 48.28 -4.25 21.61
C PHE A 251 49.59 -3.71 21.03
N ARG A 252 49.69 -2.42 20.69
CA ARG A 252 50.99 -1.79 20.34
C ARG A 252 51.28 -0.54 21.17
N ARG A 253 51.75 -0.73 22.41
CA ARG A 253 52.88 0.02 22.99
C ARG A 253 53.13 -0.38 24.46
N ARG A 254 54.25 -1.07 24.70
CA ARG A 254 55.35 -0.65 25.59
C ARG A 254 56.44 -1.74 25.58
N VAL A 255 57.52 -1.46 24.85
CA VAL A 255 58.90 -1.79 25.24
C VAL A 255 59.43 -0.53 25.91
#